data_AF-A0A6C0CFY2-F1
#
_entry.id   AF-A0A6C0CFY2-F1
#
_cell.length_a   1.000
_cell.length_b   1.000
_cell.length_c   1.000
_cell.angle_alpha   90.00
_cell.angle_beta   90.00
_cell.angle_gamma   90.00
#
_symmetry.space_group_name_H-M   'P 1'
#
loop_
_entity.id
_entity.type
_entity.pdbx_description
1 polymer ?
#
loop_
_entity_poly.entity_id
_entity_poly.type
_entity_poly.pdbx_seq_one_letter_code
_entity_poly.pdbx_strand_id
1 'polypeptide(L)'
;MTSLYDKYYSEHNRTYMYKLINDMILKDYQVNVSNNETYNQFFQTNFINTFNAVNTEDIKDLNNHLLTTQLEYFQNFILKQNELTKVGESEKIDDFIVYSLKRKINLKLSSRHNCRISLPTKIFQIDKIIIPIEESELFMNPILLVTIGKTTIELHLRGTIKLQNREHGIYSPFYEKNIVVTEDTVRIQFRNQLFNENDGCDVYKIVDNTDNKITIKSDFREFREGDYIRINNYESKEGIDASILKKQYRIISVHKKDDNIELEVQGNLSDVKDLYIMNLSLQNTIHLIGPE
;
A
#
# COMPACT_ATOMS: atom_id res chain seq x y z
N MET A 1 12.93 -27.10 32.51
CA MET A 1 11.49 -26.82 32.31
C MET A 1 11.39 -25.98 31.05
N THR A 2 10.79 -26.49 29.99
CA THR A 2 10.67 -25.78 28.70
C THR A 2 9.62 -24.68 28.84
N SER A 3 9.94 -23.44 28.46
CA SER A 3 9.01 -22.31 28.60
C SER A 3 7.78 -22.47 27.69
N LEU A 4 6.69 -21.74 27.96
CA LEU A 4 5.51 -21.75 27.08
C LEU A 4 5.88 -21.29 25.66
N TYR A 5 6.76 -20.30 25.55
CA TYR A 5 7.35 -19.83 24.30
C TYR A 5 8.02 -20.98 23.53
N ASP A 6 8.93 -21.69 24.20
CA ASP A 6 9.68 -22.80 23.58
C ASP A 6 8.76 -23.96 23.18
N LYS A 7 7.71 -24.23 23.96
CA LYS A 7 6.71 -25.26 23.65
C LYS A 7 5.87 -24.86 22.43
N TYR A 8 5.38 -23.63 22.40
CA TYR A 8 4.52 -23.13 21.33
C TYR A 8 5.27 -23.00 20.00
N TYR A 9 6.47 -22.39 20.00
CA TYR A 9 7.30 -22.23 18.80
C TYR A 9 8.09 -23.49 18.41
N SER A 10 7.96 -24.59 19.14
CA SER A 10 8.59 -25.85 18.78
C SER A 10 8.18 -26.31 17.38
N GLU A 11 9.13 -26.90 16.66
CA GLU A 11 8.85 -27.50 15.35
C GLU A 11 7.74 -28.55 15.44
N HIS A 12 7.70 -29.29 16.55
CA HIS A 12 6.67 -30.26 16.85
C HIS A 12 5.26 -29.63 16.89
N ASN A 13 5.07 -28.56 17.67
CA ASN A 13 3.78 -27.87 17.77
C ASN A 13 3.38 -27.21 16.44
N ARG A 14 4.33 -26.55 15.76
CA ARG A 14 4.10 -25.94 14.46
C ARG A 14 3.61 -26.96 13.42
N THR A 15 4.29 -28.10 13.34
CA THR A 15 3.97 -29.16 12.38
C THR A 15 2.64 -29.82 12.73
N TYR A 16 2.40 -30.07 14.01
CA TYR A 16 1.15 -30.61 14.51
C TYR A 16 -0.04 -29.70 14.15
N MET A 17 0.05 -28.40 14.46
CA MET A 17 -1.02 -27.44 14.19
C MET A 17 -1.26 -27.24 12.70
N TYR A 18 -0.19 -27.14 11.90
CA TYR A 18 -0.31 -27.04 10.45
C TYR A 18 -1.05 -28.24 9.85
N LYS A 19 -0.65 -29.45 10.26
CA LYS A 19 -1.28 -30.68 9.79
C LYS A 19 -2.73 -30.78 10.25
N LEU A 20 -3.01 -30.52 11.53
CA LEU A 20 -4.35 -30.59 12.10
C LEU A 20 -5.33 -29.67 11.36
N ILE A 21 -4.94 -28.41 11.13
CA ILE A 21 -5.79 -27.44 10.45
C ILE A 21 -6.04 -27.84 9.00
N ASN A 22 -5.01 -28.28 8.28
CA ASN A 22 -5.15 -28.74 6.90
C ASN A 22 -6.04 -29.99 6.79
N ASP A 23 -5.88 -30.94 7.72
CA ASP A 23 -6.69 -32.16 7.78
C ASP A 23 -8.17 -31.81 8.07
N MET A 24 -8.43 -30.84 8.96
CA MET A 24 -9.79 -30.33 9.23
C MET A 24 -10.39 -29.67 7.99
N ILE A 25 -9.64 -28.81 7.31
CA ILE A 25 -10.09 -28.14 6.08
C ILE A 25 -10.41 -29.17 4.98
N LEU A 26 -9.52 -30.14 4.75
CA LEU A 26 -9.72 -31.18 3.76
C LEU A 26 -10.94 -32.05 4.09
N LYS A 27 -11.13 -32.38 5.37
CA LYS A 27 -12.26 -33.20 5.82
C LYS A 27 -13.60 -32.48 5.69
N ASP A 28 -13.68 -31.24 6.15
CA ASP A 28 -14.94 -30.51 6.27
C ASP A 28 -15.34 -29.86 4.93
N TYR A 29 -14.37 -29.54 4.08
CA TYR A 29 -14.60 -28.78 2.84
C TYR A 29 -14.09 -29.42 1.56
N GLN A 30 -13.41 -30.57 1.65
CA GLN A 30 -12.83 -31.28 0.50
C GLN A 30 -11.84 -30.42 -0.33
N VAL A 31 -11.24 -29.40 0.29
CA VAL A 31 -10.23 -28.53 -0.35
C VAL A 31 -8.85 -28.88 0.19
N ASN A 32 -7.90 -29.13 -0.70
CA ASN A 32 -6.50 -29.28 -0.31
C ASN A 32 -5.76 -27.93 -0.39
N VAL A 33 -5.41 -27.36 0.76
CA VAL A 33 -4.67 -26.10 0.89
C VAL A 33 -3.17 -26.26 1.08
N SER A 34 -2.65 -27.50 1.16
CA SER A 34 -1.24 -27.76 1.47
C SER A 34 -0.28 -27.13 0.46
N ASN A 35 -0.72 -27.00 -0.79
CA ASN A 35 0.07 -26.46 -1.90
C ASN A 35 -0.21 -24.98 -2.17
N ASN A 36 -1.09 -24.33 -1.38
CA ASN A 36 -1.42 -22.92 -1.57
C ASN A 36 -0.37 -22.05 -0.83
N GLU A 37 0.52 -21.43 -1.60
CA GLU A 37 1.63 -20.64 -1.08
C GLU A 37 1.16 -19.45 -0.24
N THR A 38 0.12 -18.75 -0.68
CA THR A 38 -0.49 -17.63 0.05
C THR A 38 -1.05 -18.10 1.40
N TYR A 39 -1.82 -19.18 1.41
CA TYR A 39 -2.36 -19.78 2.64
C TYR A 39 -1.24 -20.18 3.61
N ASN A 40 -0.17 -20.78 3.10
CA ASN A 40 0.99 -21.19 3.90
C ASN A 40 1.72 -19.98 4.53
N GLN A 41 1.82 -18.86 3.81
CA GLN A 41 2.38 -17.62 4.35
C GLN A 41 1.49 -17.03 5.45
N PHE A 42 0.16 -17.09 5.30
CA PHE A 42 -0.78 -16.68 6.35
C PHE A 42 -0.72 -17.57 7.58
N PHE A 43 -0.54 -18.89 7.41
CA PHE A 43 -0.29 -19.79 8.52
C PHE A 43 0.94 -19.38 9.32
N GLN A 44 2.08 -19.14 8.66
CA GLN A 44 3.31 -18.74 9.33
C GLN A 44 3.16 -17.41 10.07
N THR A 45 2.49 -16.44 9.46
CA THR A 45 2.29 -15.11 10.03
C THR A 45 1.40 -15.17 11.27
N ASN A 46 0.25 -15.83 11.17
CA ASN A 46 -0.66 -15.97 12.31
C ASN A 46 -0.04 -16.82 13.42
N PHE A 47 0.72 -17.86 13.09
CA PHE A 47 1.45 -18.65 14.07
C PHE A 47 2.35 -17.78 14.95
N ILE A 48 3.10 -16.85 14.33
CA ILE A 48 3.93 -15.89 15.06
C ILE A 48 3.08 -14.92 15.89
N ASN A 49 2.03 -14.36 15.29
CA ASN A 49 1.22 -13.31 15.91
C ASN A 49 0.37 -13.80 17.08
N THR A 50 -0.10 -15.05 17.05
CA THR A 50 -0.96 -15.62 18.10
C THR A 50 -0.30 -15.57 19.48
N PHE A 51 1.01 -15.79 19.56
CA PHE A 51 1.73 -15.71 20.84
C PHE A 51 1.73 -14.29 21.43
N ASN A 52 1.79 -13.27 20.58
CA ASN A 52 1.77 -11.87 21.01
C ASN A 52 0.34 -11.37 21.28
N ALA A 53 -0.67 -11.99 20.67
CA ALA A 53 -2.07 -11.58 20.75
C ALA A 53 -2.82 -12.17 21.95
N VAL A 54 -2.43 -13.36 22.42
CA VAL A 54 -3.14 -14.09 23.48
C VAL A 54 -2.30 -14.12 24.74
N ASN A 55 -2.75 -13.40 25.77
CA ASN A 55 -2.14 -13.45 27.09
C ASN A 55 -2.64 -14.70 27.85
N THR A 56 -1.87 -15.78 27.81
CA THR A 56 -2.21 -17.06 28.46
C THR A 56 -0.95 -17.77 28.94
N GLU A 57 -1.13 -18.66 29.91
CA GLU A 57 -0.11 -19.59 30.38
C GLU A 57 -0.29 -21.01 29.80
N ASP A 58 -1.40 -21.26 29.07
CA ASP A 58 -1.71 -22.56 28.48
C ASP A 58 -1.54 -22.54 26.95
N ILE A 59 -0.75 -23.49 26.44
CA ILE A 59 -0.53 -23.72 25.02
C ILE A 59 -1.83 -24.07 24.28
N LYS A 60 -2.81 -24.64 24.98
CA LYS A 60 -4.12 -24.97 24.38
C LYS A 60 -4.86 -23.72 23.93
N ASP A 61 -4.79 -22.64 24.69
CA ASP A 61 -5.47 -21.39 24.35
C ASP A 61 -4.84 -20.74 23.11
N LEU A 62 -3.50 -20.77 23.03
CA LEU A 62 -2.76 -20.34 21.84
C LEU A 62 -3.13 -21.17 20.61
N ASN A 63 -3.09 -22.50 20.73
CA ASN A 63 -3.41 -23.40 19.63
C ASN A 63 -4.87 -23.28 19.18
N ASN A 64 -5.81 -23.08 20.11
CA ASN A 64 -7.22 -22.84 19.79
C ASN A 64 -7.41 -21.50 19.07
N HIS A 65 -6.74 -20.44 19.52
CA HIS A 65 -6.82 -19.14 18.86
C HIS A 65 -6.27 -19.22 17.42
N LEU A 66 -5.09 -19.83 17.24
CA LEU A 66 -4.51 -20.06 15.92
C LEU A 66 -5.45 -20.86 15.02
N LEU A 67 -6.02 -21.95 15.53
CA LEU A 67 -6.99 -22.79 14.80
C LEU A 67 -8.19 -21.96 14.34
N THR A 68 -8.81 -21.21 15.25
CA THR A 68 -9.97 -20.35 14.94
C THR A 68 -9.62 -19.32 13.87
N THR A 69 -8.53 -18.58 14.05
CA THR A 69 -8.10 -17.55 13.08
C THR A 69 -7.80 -18.14 11.71
N GLN A 70 -7.22 -19.35 11.64
CA GLN A 70 -6.94 -20.02 10.36
C GLN A 70 -8.20 -20.55 9.68
N LEU A 71 -9.14 -21.11 10.44
CA LEU A 71 -10.40 -21.57 9.88
C LEU A 71 -11.27 -20.39 9.42
N GLU A 72 -11.29 -19.29 10.19
CA GLU A 72 -11.93 -18.04 9.77
C GLU A 72 -11.28 -17.48 8.50
N TYR A 73 -9.96 -17.50 8.40
CA TYR A 73 -9.26 -17.10 7.17
C TYR A 73 -9.65 -18.00 5.98
N PHE A 74 -9.63 -19.32 6.18
CA PHE A 74 -10.00 -20.27 5.14
C PHE A 74 -11.46 -20.10 4.68
N GLN A 75 -12.41 -19.97 5.61
CA GLN A 75 -13.83 -19.76 5.33
C GLN A 75 -14.10 -18.43 4.63
N ASN A 76 -13.53 -17.35 5.14
CA ASN A 76 -13.85 -16.01 4.65
C ASN A 76 -13.13 -15.67 3.35
N PHE A 77 -11.95 -16.26 3.09
CA PHE A 77 -11.14 -15.89 1.92
C PHE A 77 -10.99 -17.01 0.89
N ILE A 78 -10.68 -18.24 1.29
CA ILE A 78 -10.36 -19.32 0.34
C ILE A 78 -11.62 -20.05 -0.15
N LEU A 79 -12.59 -20.32 0.73
CA LEU A 79 -13.85 -20.95 0.34
C LEU A 79 -14.68 -20.05 -0.57
N LYS A 80 -14.81 -18.77 -0.23
CA LYS A 80 -15.49 -17.81 -1.10
C LYS A 80 -14.85 -17.71 -2.48
N GLN A 81 -13.52 -17.70 -2.58
CA GLN A 81 -12.80 -17.76 -3.87
C GLN A 81 -13.06 -19.06 -4.66
N ASN A 82 -13.19 -20.19 -3.98
CA ASN A 82 -13.44 -21.49 -4.62
C ASN A 82 -14.92 -21.70 -5.02
N GLU A 83 -15.87 -21.09 -4.31
CA GLU A 83 -17.29 -21.06 -4.71
C GLU A 83 -17.49 -20.15 -5.93
N LEU A 84 -16.75 -19.04 -6.02
CA LEU A 84 -16.71 -18.13 -7.17
C LEU A 84 -16.11 -18.75 -8.44
N THR A 85 -15.31 -19.82 -8.33
CA THR A 85 -14.73 -20.53 -9.49
C THR A 85 -15.56 -21.74 -9.95
N LYS A 86 -16.57 -22.17 -9.18
CA LYS A 86 -17.44 -23.31 -9.54
C LYS A 86 -18.81 -22.93 -10.10
N VAL A 87 -19.19 -21.65 -10.05
CA VAL A 87 -20.43 -21.16 -10.65
C VAL A 87 -20.09 -20.19 -11.79
N GLY A 88 -20.07 -20.73 -13.01
CA GLY A 88 -20.21 -19.94 -14.24
C GLY A 88 -18.92 -19.41 -14.85
N GLU A 89 -18.67 -19.81 -16.10
CA GLU A 89 -18.06 -18.92 -17.07
C GLU A 89 -18.98 -17.69 -17.22
N SER A 90 -18.85 -16.70 -16.33
CA SER A 90 -19.54 -15.42 -16.44
C SER A 90 -18.57 -14.30 -16.07
N GLU A 91 -18.24 -13.52 -17.09
CA GLU A 91 -17.64 -12.18 -17.10
C GLU A 91 -16.49 -11.91 -16.10
N LYS A 92 -15.30 -11.69 -16.67
CA LYS A 92 -14.13 -11.18 -15.95
C LYS A 92 -14.54 -10.01 -15.04
N ILE A 93 -14.39 -10.18 -13.74
CA ILE A 93 -14.32 -9.06 -12.80
C ILE A 93 -13.08 -8.27 -13.24
N ASP A 94 -13.30 -7.10 -13.83
CA ASP A 94 -12.18 -6.24 -14.24
C ASP A 94 -11.54 -5.67 -12.96
N ASP A 95 -10.37 -6.17 -12.60
CA ASP A 95 -9.52 -5.56 -11.57
C ASP A 95 -8.97 -4.23 -12.11
N PHE A 96 -9.23 -3.14 -11.39
CA PHE A 96 -8.76 -1.82 -11.78
C PHE A 96 -7.69 -1.30 -10.81
N ILE A 97 -6.56 -0.84 -11.35
CA ILE A 97 -5.50 -0.25 -10.54
C ILE A 97 -5.46 1.27 -10.76
N VAL A 98 -5.62 2.01 -9.67
CA VAL A 98 -5.56 3.46 -9.62
C VAL A 98 -4.25 3.88 -8.97
N TYR A 99 -3.48 4.73 -9.64
CA TYR A 99 -2.18 5.22 -9.17
C TYR A 99 -2.27 6.70 -8.82
N SER A 100 -1.86 7.12 -7.63
CA SER A 100 -1.89 8.53 -7.22
C SER A 100 -1.06 9.43 -8.15
N LEU A 101 -0.05 8.88 -8.85
CA LEU A 101 0.74 9.61 -9.85
C LEU A 101 -0.08 10.08 -11.07
N LYS A 102 -1.24 9.45 -11.34
CA LYS A 102 -2.16 9.85 -12.42
C LYS A 102 -3.18 10.90 -11.98
N ARG A 103 -3.04 11.46 -10.78
CA ARG A 103 -3.94 12.50 -10.26
C ARG A 103 -3.91 13.77 -11.10
N LYS A 104 -5.02 14.51 -11.11
CA LYS A 104 -5.08 15.90 -11.58
C LYS A 104 -4.39 16.79 -10.55
N ILE A 105 -3.23 17.31 -10.92
CA ILE A 105 -2.38 18.10 -10.03
C ILE A 105 -2.96 19.50 -9.86
N ASN A 106 -3.13 19.89 -8.59
CA ASN A 106 -3.28 21.27 -8.17
C ASN A 106 -2.04 21.62 -7.34
N LEU A 107 -1.20 22.54 -7.83
CA LEU A 107 0.09 22.89 -7.22
C LEU A 107 0.01 23.52 -5.82
N LYS A 108 -1.19 23.70 -5.26
CA LYS A 108 -1.41 24.20 -3.90
C LYS A 108 -1.99 23.16 -2.96
N LEU A 109 -2.93 22.32 -3.43
CA LEU A 109 -3.80 21.49 -2.59
C LEU A 109 -3.87 20.03 -3.06
N SER A 110 -2.82 19.52 -3.71
CA SER A 110 -2.79 18.15 -4.19
C SER A 110 -1.53 17.43 -3.72
N SER A 111 -1.74 16.37 -2.93
CA SER A 111 -0.70 15.43 -2.51
C SER A 111 -1.05 14.00 -2.93
N ARG A 112 -0.10 13.06 -2.79
CA ARG A 112 -0.34 11.61 -2.83
C ARG A 112 -1.51 11.16 -1.93
N HIS A 113 -1.75 11.88 -0.84
CA HIS A 113 -2.77 11.51 0.14
C HIS A 113 -4.07 12.32 0.06
N ASN A 114 -4.07 13.44 -0.65
CA ASN A 114 -5.25 14.27 -0.92
C ASN A 114 -5.23 14.67 -2.40
N CYS A 115 -5.92 13.89 -3.24
CA CYS A 115 -5.85 14.05 -4.68
C CYS A 115 -7.21 13.96 -5.36
N ARG A 116 -7.26 14.41 -6.62
CA ARG A 116 -8.38 14.16 -7.53
C ARG A 116 -7.92 13.24 -8.64
N ILE A 117 -8.62 12.13 -8.87
CA ILE A 117 -8.25 11.16 -9.89
C ILE A 117 -9.48 10.71 -10.67
N SER A 118 -9.29 10.48 -11.97
CA SER A 118 -10.32 9.85 -12.79
C SER A 118 -10.39 8.36 -12.49
N LEU A 119 -11.59 7.87 -12.18
CA LEU A 119 -11.83 6.46 -11.94
C LEU A 119 -12.28 5.74 -13.20
N PRO A 120 -11.93 4.44 -13.35
CA PRO A 120 -12.33 3.64 -14.51
C PRO A 120 -13.79 3.20 -14.45
N THR A 121 -14.38 3.14 -13.26
CA THR A 121 -15.78 2.78 -13.03
C THR A 121 -16.40 3.67 -11.94
N LYS A 122 -17.72 3.80 -11.97
CA LYS A 122 -18.51 4.57 -10.98
C LYS A 122 -18.98 3.74 -9.80
N ILE A 123 -18.89 2.41 -9.91
CA ILE A 123 -19.27 1.48 -8.85
C ILE A 123 -18.14 0.48 -8.71
N PHE A 124 -17.64 0.31 -7.49
CA PHE A 124 -16.51 -0.56 -7.18
C PHE A 124 -16.41 -0.83 -5.68
N GLN A 125 -15.58 -1.80 -5.32
CA GLN A 125 -15.06 -1.97 -3.96
C GLN A 125 -13.54 -1.75 -3.95
N ILE A 126 -12.98 -1.50 -2.76
CA ILE A 126 -11.53 -1.47 -2.58
C ILE A 126 -11.09 -2.89 -2.18
N ASP A 127 -10.19 -3.50 -2.94
CA ASP A 127 -9.52 -4.74 -2.51
C ASP A 127 -8.44 -4.40 -1.47
N LYS A 128 -7.48 -3.58 -1.90
CA LYS A 128 -6.37 -3.13 -1.06
C LYS A 128 -5.80 -1.80 -1.53
N ILE A 129 -5.05 -1.17 -0.64
CA ILE A 129 -4.26 0.01 -0.91
C ILE A 129 -2.83 -0.24 -0.45
N ILE A 130 -1.89 0.11 -1.32
CA ILE A 130 -0.46 0.05 -1.03
C ILE A 130 0.03 1.50 -0.91
N ILE A 131 0.54 1.85 0.27
CA ILE A 131 0.96 3.21 0.62
C ILE A 131 2.35 3.16 1.26
N PRO A 132 3.31 3.98 0.84
CA PRO A 132 4.58 4.13 1.56
C PRO A 132 4.33 4.54 3.02
N ILE A 133 4.96 3.85 3.96
CA ILE A 133 4.91 4.24 5.38
C ILE A 133 5.94 5.35 5.60
N GLU A 134 5.45 6.50 6.02
CA GLU A 134 6.24 7.71 6.24
C GLU A 134 6.28 8.06 7.72
N GLU A 135 7.27 8.85 8.13
CA GLU A 135 7.31 9.45 9.47
C GLU A 135 6.34 10.66 9.53
N SER A 136 5.04 10.35 9.46
CA SER A 136 3.95 11.33 9.53
C SER A 136 2.88 10.87 10.51
N GLU A 137 2.04 11.83 10.94
CA GLU A 137 0.92 11.56 11.84
C GLU A 137 -0.04 10.51 11.25
N LEU A 138 -0.21 10.47 9.92
CA LEU A 138 -1.10 9.52 9.23
C LEU A 138 -0.82 8.07 9.62
N PHE A 139 0.45 7.70 9.81
CA PHE A 139 0.88 6.33 10.07
C PHE A 139 1.14 6.04 11.56
N MET A 140 0.69 6.91 12.49
CA MET A 140 0.81 6.66 13.93
C MET A 140 -0.05 5.48 14.42
N ASN A 141 -1.03 5.05 13.63
CA ASN A 141 -1.91 3.93 13.92
C ASN A 141 -2.00 2.96 12.73
N PRO A 142 -2.29 1.68 12.96
CA PRO A 142 -2.45 0.69 11.89
C PRO A 142 -3.78 0.85 11.12
N ILE A 143 -4.61 1.84 11.48
CA ILE A 143 -5.93 2.08 10.90
C ILE A 143 -5.90 3.39 10.12
N LEU A 144 -6.13 3.28 8.81
CA LEU A 144 -6.31 4.44 7.92
C LEU A 144 -7.77 4.58 7.52
N LEU A 145 -8.23 5.80 7.40
CA LEU A 145 -9.52 6.11 6.81
C LEU A 145 -9.28 6.66 5.41
N VAL A 146 -9.86 6.03 4.40
CA VAL A 146 -9.89 6.57 3.04
C VAL A 146 -11.29 7.13 2.75
N THR A 147 -11.34 8.35 2.25
CA THR A 147 -12.58 8.98 1.78
C THR A 147 -12.51 9.13 0.27
N ILE A 148 -13.42 8.45 -0.45
CA ILE A 148 -13.56 8.52 -1.89
C ILE A 148 -14.90 9.19 -2.21
N GLY A 149 -14.86 10.38 -2.78
CA GLY A 149 -16.05 11.21 -2.96
C GLY A 149 -16.69 11.57 -1.62
N LYS A 150 -17.85 10.96 -1.33
CA LYS A 150 -18.58 11.14 -0.05
C LYS A 150 -18.48 9.92 0.88
N THR A 151 -17.83 8.85 0.43
CA THR A 151 -17.81 7.57 1.14
C THR A 151 -16.50 7.42 1.89
N THR A 152 -16.58 7.31 3.21
CA THR A 152 -15.44 6.91 4.04
C THR A 152 -15.44 5.41 4.30
N ILE A 153 -14.25 4.82 4.24
CA ILE A 153 -13.95 3.41 4.50
C ILE A 153 -12.79 3.34 5.47
N GLU A 154 -12.92 2.44 6.43
CA GLU A 154 -11.85 2.09 7.35
C GLU A 154 -10.99 0.98 6.77
N LEU A 155 -9.68 1.18 6.78
CA LEU A 155 -8.67 0.28 6.25
C LEU A 155 -7.74 -0.16 7.37
N HIS A 156 -7.44 -1.45 7.44
CA HIS A 156 -6.55 -2.04 8.42
C HIS A 156 -5.25 -2.47 7.74
N LEU A 157 -4.12 -2.17 8.38
CA LEU A 157 -2.82 -2.67 7.97
C LEU A 157 -2.80 -4.20 8.05
N ARG A 158 -2.54 -4.86 6.92
CA ARG A 158 -2.45 -6.33 6.81
C ARG A 158 -1.02 -6.84 6.80
N GLY A 159 -0.09 -6.00 6.37
CA GLY A 159 1.33 -6.31 6.35
C GLY A 159 2.12 -5.17 5.74
N THR A 160 3.45 -5.31 5.78
CA THR A 160 4.35 -4.37 5.14
C THR A 160 5.23 -5.08 4.12
N ILE A 161 5.64 -4.33 3.09
CA ILE A 161 6.61 -4.78 2.10
C ILE A 161 7.69 -3.72 1.97
N LYS A 162 8.95 -4.17 1.99
CA LYS A 162 10.09 -3.30 1.73
C LYS A 162 10.44 -3.32 0.25
N LEU A 163 10.29 -2.18 -0.40
CA LEU A 163 10.74 -1.95 -1.77
C LEU A 163 11.93 -1.01 -1.72
N GLN A 164 13.12 -1.55 -1.94
CA GLN A 164 14.39 -0.83 -1.86
C GLN A 164 14.59 -0.18 -0.47
N ASN A 165 14.59 1.15 -0.42
CA ASN A 165 14.84 2.03 0.72
C ASN A 165 13.53 2.53 1.39
N ARG A 166 12.36 2.10 0.91
CA ARG A 166 11.03 2.49 1.40
C ARG A 166 10.24 1.26 1.86
N GLU A 167 9.58 1.40 3.00
CA GLU A 167 8.59 0.44 3.47
C GLU A 167 7.20 0.88 3.02
N HIS A 168 6.36 -0.07 2.62
CA HIS A 168 5.00 0.18 2.19
C HIS A 168 4.05 -0.67 3.01
N GLY A 169 2.97 -0.08 3.49
CA GLY A 169 1.88 -0.77 4.13
C GLY A 169 0.87 -1.27 3.10
N ILE A 170 0.40 -2.50 3.30
CA ILE A 170 -0.71 -3.09 2.55
C ILE A 170 -1.94 -2.99 3.44
N TYR A 171 -2.88 -2.16 3.05
CA TYR A 171 -4.11 -1.91 3.79
C TYR A 171 -5.29 -2.51 3.05
N SER A 172 -6.22 -3.15 3.75
CA SER A 172 -7.48 -3.61 3.16
C SER A 172 -8.68 -3.11 3.97
N PRO A 173 -9.87 -2.96 3.36
CA PRO A 173 -11.05 -2.58 4.11
C PRO A 173 -11.34 -3.52 5.28
N PHE A 174 -11.88 -2.96 6.35
CA PHE A 174 -12.38 -3.76 7.47
C PHE A 174 -13.64 -4.56 7.10
N TYR A 175 -14.47 -4.00 6.21
CA TYR A 175 -15.66 -4.62 5.65
C TYR A 175 -15.79 -4.27 4.16
N GLU A 176 -16.37 -5.18 3.40
CA GLU A 176 -16.74 -4.94 2.01
C GLU A 176 -17.80 -3.84 1.94
N LYS A 177 -17.58 -2.89 1.03
CA LYS A 177 -18.47 -1.76 0.85
C LYS A 177 -18.46 -1.34 -0.61
N ASN A 178 -19.61 -1.47 -1.26
CA ASN A 178 -19.82 -0.88 -2.58
C ASN A 178 -19.74 0.65 -2.47
N ILE A 179 -18.86 1.23 -3.28
CA ILE A 179 -18.65 2.67 -3.39
C ILE A 179 -19.29 3.10 -4.69
N VAL A 180 -20.29 3.96 -4.58
CA VAL A 180 -20.92 4.60 -5.74
C VAL A 180 -20.46 6.04 -5.81
N VAL A 181 -19.91 6.43 -6.96
CA VAL A 181 -19.51 7.80 -7.26
C VAL A 181 -20.31 8.35 -8.42
N THR A 182 -20.65 9.64 -8.37
CA THR A 182 -21.44 10.30 -9.42
C THR A 182 -20.57 10.90 -10.52
N GLU A 183 -19.37 11.34 -10.15
CA GLU A 183 -18.42 12.03 -11.01
C GLU A 183 -17.32 11.07 -11.48
N ASP A 184 -16.81 11.30 -12.70
CA ASP A 184 -15.72 10.49 -13.25
C ASP A 184 -14.40 10.80 -12.56
N THR A 185 -14.20 12.06 -12.15
CA THR A 185 -13.08 12.50 -11.32
C THR A 185 -13.55 12.65 -9.89
N VAL A 186 -12.94 11.92 -8.97
CA VAL A 186 -13.31 11.98 -7.55
C VAL A 186 -12.14 12.41 -6.69
N ARG A 187 -12.46 13.02 -5.55
CA ARG A 187 -11.46 13.29 -4.51
C ARG A 187 -11.20 12.02 -3.71
N ILE A 188 -9.94 11.69 -3.51
CA ILE A 188 -9.47 10.63 -2.62
C ILE A 188 -8.65 11.30 -1.52
N GLN A 189 -9.02 11.04 -0.26
CA GLN A 189 -8.35 11.59 0.92
C GLN A 189 -8.03 10.50 1.92
N PHE A 190 -6.79 10.42 2.34
CA PHE A 190 -6.34 9.60 3.46
C PHE A 190 -6.28 10.45 4.72
N ARG A 191 -6.69 9.85 5.83
CA ARG A 191 -6.64 10.43 7.17
C ARG A 191 -6.51 9.31 8.20
N ASN A 192 -6.15 9.65 9.42
CA ASN A 192 -6.32 8.74 10.55
C ASN A 192 -7.49 9.22 11.43
N GLN A 193 -7.72 8.56 12.56
CA GLN A 193 -8.84 8.90 13.45
C GLN A 193 -8.65 10.22 14.22
N LEU A 194 -7.43 10.74 14.29
CA LEU A 194 -7.03 11.86 15.15
C LEU A 194 -6.67 13.13 14.35
N PHE A 195 -6.21 12.96 13.11
CA PHE A 195 -5.59 13.99 12.28
C PHE A 195 -6.12 13.89 10.85
N ASN A 196 -6.36 15.06 10.26
CA ASN A 196 -6.48 15.19 8.81
C ASN A 196 -5.09 15.51 8.27
N GLU A 197 -4.68 14.86 7.19
CA GLU A 197 -3.39 15.17 6.60
C GLU A 197 -3.32 16.55 5.96
N ASN A 198 -2.08 17.03 5.90
CA ASN A 198 -1.65 18.30 5.33
C ASN A 198 -2.25 18.58 3.95
N ASP A 199 -2.82 19.77 3.80
CA ASP A 199 -3.28 20.34 2.53
C ASP A 199 -2.13 20.76 1.58
N GLY A 200 -0.91 20.28 1.82
CA GLY A 200 0.28 20.63 1.04
C GLY A 200 0.32 19.97 -0.34
N CYS A 201 1.22 20.47 -1.19
CA CYS A 201 1.55 19.85 -2.46
C CYS A 201 2.86 19.06 -2.32
N ASP A 202 2.87 17.80 -2.78
CA ASP A 202 4.04 16.92 -2.80
C ASP A 202 4.76 16.92 -4.16
N VAL A 203 4.63 18.05 -4.85
CA VAL A 203 5.30 18.35 -6.12
C VAL A 203 6.11 19.63 -5.91
N TYR A 204 7.39 19.57 -6.25
CA TYR A 204 8.35 20.60 -5.88
C TYR A 204 8.90 21.30 -7.11
N LYS A 205 8.88 22.63 -7.09
CA LYS A 205 9.47 23.44 -8.17
C LYS A 205 10.99 23.39 -8.07
N ILE A 206 11.65 23.13 -9.20
CA ILE A 206 13.10 23.17 -9.37
C ILE A 206 13.54 24.62 -9.34
N VAL A 207 14.28 24.99 -8.29
CA VAL A 207 14.80 26.34 -8.08
C VAL A 207 16.05 26.57 -8.92
N ASP A 208 16.89 25.53 -9.01
CA ASP A 208 18.12 25.56 -9.79
C ASP A 208 18.54 24.16 -10.21
N ASN A 209 19.34 24.09 -11.26
CA ASN A 209 19.92 22.85 -11.74
C ASN A 209 21.30 23.11 -12.34
N THR A 210 22.26 22.24 -12.03
CA THR A 210 23.59 22.24 -12.64
C THR A 210 23.99 20.80 -12.88
N ASP A 211 24.34 20.46 -14.12
CA ASP A 211 24.59 19.09 -14.55
C ASP A 211 23.46 18.13 -14.12
N ASN A 212 23.78 17.07 -13.41
CA ASN A 212 22.85 16.08 -12.86
C ASN A 212 22.32 16.44 -11.46
N LYS A 213 22.51 17.67 -11.00
CA LYS A 213 22.08 18.13 -9.67
C LYS A 213 20.87 19.04 -9.78
N ILE A 214 19.87 18.77 -8.95
CA ILE A 214 18.60 19.49 -8.88
C ILE A 214 18.46 20.10 -7.49
N THR A 215 18.23 21.40 -7.39
CA THR A 215 17.94 22.07 -6.12
C THR A 215 16.44 22.39 -6.01
N ILE A 216 15.81 21.97 -4.92
CA ILE A 216 14.40 22.23 -4.62
C ILE A 216 14.19 22.67 -3.18
N LYS A 217 13.11 23.38 -2.92
CA LYS A 217 12.65 23.69 -1.55
C LYS A 217 11.69 22.59 -1.08
N SER A 218 12.14 21.73 -0.17
CA SER A 218 11.34 20.63 0.40
C SER A 218 11.89 20.18 1.76
N ASP A 219 11.09 19.40 2.49
CA ASP A 219 11.57 18.63 3.64
C ASP A 219 12.51 17.51 3.17
N PHE A 220 13.58 17.28 3.93
CA PHE A 220 14.59 16.26 3.62
C PHE A 220 14.00 14.83 3.59
N ARG A 221 12.91 14.56 4.31
CA ARG A 221 12.26 13.24 4.37
C ARG A 221 11.54 12.84 3.09
N GLU A 222 11.22 13.81 2.23
CA GLU A 222 10.52 13.59 0.96
C GLU A 222 11.37 12.86 -0.07
N PHE A 223 12.70 12.80 0.10
CA PHE A 223 13.62 12.19 -0.85
C PHE A 223 14.69 11.36 -0.14
N ARG A 224 15.00 10.19 -0.69
CA ARG A 224 16.05 9.29 -0.19
C ARG A 224 16.91 8.77 -1.34
N GLU A 225 18.15 8.45 -1.05
CA GLU A 225 19.02 7.77 -2.00
C GLU A 225 18.38 6.46 -2.49
N GLY A 226 18.35 6.27 -3.80
CA GLY A 226 17.67 5.15 -4.45
C GLY A 226 16.23 5.45 -4.90
N ASP A 227 15.60 6.54 -4.44
CA ASP A 227 14.27 6.92 -4.90
C ASP A 227 14.26 7.25 -6.40
N TYR A 228 13.08 7.12 -7.03
CA TYR A 228 12.86 7.51 -8.41
C TYR A 228 12.00 8.76 -8.50
N ILE A 229 12.43 9.74 -9.30
CA ILE A 229 11.68 10.96 -9.55
C ILE A 229 11.28 11.08 -11.02
N ARG A 230 10.23 11.86 -11.27
CA ARG A 230 9.84 12.33 -12.61
C ARG A 230 9.85 13.83 -12.67
N ILE A 231 10.33 14.36 -13.78
CA ILE A 231 10.27 15.79 -14.12
C ILE A 231 8.98 16.07 -14.88
N ASN A 232 8.27 17.12 -14.50
CA ASN A 232 6.96 17.46 -15.00
C ASN A 232 6.91 18.94 -15.37
N ASN A 233 6.20 19.24 -16.46
CA ASN A 233 5.97 20.59 -16.94
C ASN A 233 4.51 20.99 -16.68
N TYR A 234 4.17 21.31 -15.43
CA TYR A 234 2.79 21.65 -15.05
C TYR A 234 2.37 23.07 -15.47
N GLU A 235 3.34 23.95 -15.76
CA GLU A 235 3.11 25.31 -16.24
C GLU A 235 3.16 25.41 -17.78
N SER A 236 3.23 24.27 -18.50
CA SER A 236 3.26 24.20 -19.96
C SER A 236 4.32 25.09 -20.62
N LYS A 237 5.51 25.18 -20.02
CA LYS A 237 6.64 25.91 -20.59
C LYS A 237 7.00 25.38 -21.98
N GLU A 238 7.21 26.29 -22.92
CA GLU A 238 7.64 25.95 -24.29
C GLU A 238 9.14 25.61 -24.34
N GLY A 239 9.57 24.95 -25.42
CA GLY A 239 10.99 24.64 -25.65
C GLY A 239 11.57 23.51 -24.80
N ILE A 240 10.76 22.83 -23.99
CA ILE A 240 11.20 21.70 -23.16
C ILE A 240 11.30 20.44 -24.00
N ASP A 241 12.43 19.73 -23.93
CA ASP A 241 12.57 18.43 -24.56
C ASP A 241 11.63 17.40 -23.91
N ALA A 242 10.67 16.91 -24.69
CA ALA A 242 9.67 15.93 -24.28
C ALA A 242 10.29 14.60 -23.82
N SER A 243 11.53 14.29 -24.23
CA SER A 243 12.23 13.08 -23.79
C SER A 243 12.49 13.07 -22.28
N ILE A 244 12.77 14.24 -21.69
CA ILE A 244 13.06 14.40 -20.26
C ILE A 244 11.82 14.10 -19.43
N LEU A 245 10.65 14.55 -19.91
CA LEU A 245 9.36 14.40 -19.22
C LEU A 245 8.86 12.95 -19.19
N LYS A 246 9.38 12.09 -20.08
CA LYS A 246 9.02 10.66 -20.18
C LYS A 246 9.97 9.76 -19.38
N LYS A 247 11.11 10.28 -18.93
CA LYS A 247 12.13 9.51 -18.19
C LYS A 247 11.83 9.50 -16.69
N GLN A 248 12.41 8.51 -16.03
CA GLN A 248 12.49 8.42 -14.58
C GLN A 248 13.97 8.51 -14.20
N TYR A 249 14.27 9.29 -13.17
CA TYR A 249 15.63 9.53 -12.72
C TYR A 249 15.79 8.95 -11.32
N ARG A 250 16.80 8.09 -11.15
CA ARG A 250 17.15 7.53 -9.85
C ARG A 250 18.01 8.54 -9.08
N ILE A 251 17.69 8.80 -7.84
CA ILE A 251 18.48 9.64 -6.94
C ILE A 251 19.70 8.83 -6.46
N ILE A 252 20.88 9.39 -6.66
CA ILE A 252 22.16 8.83 -6.20
C ILE A 252 22.51 9.37 -4.82
N SER A 253 22.34 10.67 -4.59
CA SER A 253 22.61 11.31 -3.30
C SER A 253 21.61 12.43 -3.00
N VAL A 254 21.42 12.71 -1.71
CA VAL A 254 20.57 13.80 -1.20
C VAL A 254 21.39 14.61 -0.21
N HIS A 255 21.55 15.91 -0.46
CA HIS A 255 22.30 16.82 0.40
C HIS A 255 21.43 17.98 0.85
N LYS A 256 21.56 18.38 2.12
CA LYS A 256 20.93 19.61 2.60
C LYS A 256 21.79 20.81 2.18
N LYS A 257 21.15 21.82 1.61
CA LYS A 257 21.79 23.05 1.12
C LYS A 257 20.99 24.25 1.60
N ASP A 258 21.37 24.77 2.76
CA ASP A 258 20.63 25.80 3.50
C ASP A 258 19.17 25.37 3.77
N ASP A 259 18.19 26.14 3.29
CA ASP A 259 16.75 25.86 3.35
C ASP A 259 16.24 24.96 2.21
N ASN A 260 17.13 24.55 1.30
CA ASN A 260 16.83 23.69 0.17
C ASN A 260 17.47 22.31 0.34
N ILE A 261 17.08 21.42 -0.56
CA ILE A 261 17.75 20.13 -0.76
C ILE A 261 18.30 20.08 -2.19
N GLU A 262 19.49 19.50 -2.32
CA GLU A 262 20.16 19.20 -3.57
C GLU A 262 20.09 17.68 -3.80
N LEU A 263 19.53 17.28 -4.94
CA LEU A 263 19.40 15.90 -5.36
C LEU A 263 20.37 15.66 -6.51
N GLU A 264 21.25 14.69 -6.38
CA GLU A 264 22.05 14.21 -7.50
C GLU A 264 21.34 13.02 -8.15
N VAL A 265 21.12 13.07 -9.46
CA VAL A 265 20.43 12.00 -10.19
C VAL A 265 21.36 11.23 -11.12
N GLN A 266 20.97 9.99 -11.41
CA GLN A 266 21.71 9.13 -12.32
C GLN A 266 21.56 9.57 -13.77
N GLY A 267 22.70 9.71 -14.45
CA GLY A 267 22.79 10.08 -15.85
C GLY A 267 22.81 11.59 -16.07
N ASN A 268 22.90 11.99 -17.34
CA ASN A 268 22.94 13.40 -17.70
C ASN A 268 21.54 14.00 -17.63
N LEU A 269 21.47 15.20 -17.05
CA LEU A 269 20.28 16.00 -17.00
C LEU A 269 20.56 17.33 -17.70
N SER A 270 19.68 17.71 -18.62
CA SER A 270 19.71 19.03 -19.25
C SER A 270 19.13 20.09 -18.32
N ASP A 271 19.07 21.34 -18.79
CA ASP A 271 18.40 22.41 -18.05
C ASP A 271 16.93 22.07 -17.79
N VAL A 272 16.58 21.97 -16.52
CA VAL A 272 15.23 21.66 -16.02
C VAL A 272 14.75 22.70 -15.01
N LYS A 273 15.41 23.86 -14.96
CA LYS A 273 15.04 24.95 -14.07
C LYS A 273 13.59 25.36 -14.27
N ASP A 274 12.92 25.69 -13.16
CA ASP A 274 11.50 26.03 -13.05
C ASP A 274 10.50 24.93 -13.45
N LEU A 275 10.96 23.75 -13.87
CA LEU A 275 10.10 22.58 -13.97
C LEU A 275 9.81 22.04 -12.57
N TYR A 276 9.06 20.95 -12.49
CA TYR A 276 8.65 20.36 -11.23
C TYR A 276 9.13 18.92 -11.12
N ILE A 277 9.41 18.48 -9.90
CA ILE A 277 9.67 17.07 -9.61
C ILE A 277 8.59 16.46 -8.73
N MET A 278 8.32 15.19 -8.98
CA MET A 278 7.49 14.32 -8.14
C MET A 278 8.30 13.09 -7.78
N ASN A 279 8.29 12.71 -6.50
CA ASN A 279 8.87 11.44 -6.06
C ASN A 279 7.91 10.29 -6.37
N LEU A 280 8.29 9.42 -7.30
CA LEU A 280 7.52 8.25 -7.70
C LEU A 280 7.55 7.14 -6.66
N SER A 281 8.62 7.05 -5.86
CA SER A 281 8.75 6.09 -4.76
C SER A 281 7.81 6.36 -3.59
N LEU A 282 7.15 7.52 -3.58
CA LEU A 282 6.18 7.91 -2.57
C LEU A 282 4.72 7.82 -3.06
N GLN A 283 4.46 7.23 -4.22
CA GLN A 283 3.11 7.23 -4.80
C GLN A 283 2.28 6.03 -4.34
N ASN A 284 0.99 6.26 -4.12
CA ASN A 284 0.03 5.28 -3.61
C ASN A 284 -0.58 4.49 -4.77
N THR A 285 -0.93 3.23 -4.51
CA THR A 285 -1.66 2.37 -5.44
C THR A 285 -2.92 1.85 -4.78
N ILE A 286 -4.06 2.01 -5.44
CA ILE A 286 -5.37 1.57 -4.97
C ILE A 286 -5.87 0.50 -5.95
N HIS A 287 -6.12 -0.70 -5.42
CA HIS A 287 -6.70 -1.82 -6.15
C HIS A 287 -8.20 -1.81 -5.93
N LEU A 288 -8.93 -1.74 -7.04
CA LEU A 288 -10.39 -1.74 -7.06
C LEU A 288 -10.87 -3.01 -7.76
N ILE A 289 -12.00 -3.52 -7.30
CA ILE A 289 -12.71 -4.64 -7.90
C ILE A 289 -14.12 -4.21 -8.28
N GLY A 290 -14.69 -4.88 -9.28
CA GLY A 290 -16.07 -4.67 -9.69
C GLY A 290 -17.06 -4.90 -8.53
N PRO A 291 -18.25 -4.28 -8.57
CA PRO A 291 -19.31 -4.60 -7.62
C PRO A 291 -19.81 -6.03 -7.85
N GLU A 292 -20.21 -6.69 -6.77
CA GLU A 292 -21.08 -7.88 -6.82
C GLU A 292 -22.49 -7.53 -7.32
#